data_AF-A0A286IHK2-F1
#
_entry.id   AF-A0A286IHK2-F1
#
_cell.length_a   1.000
_cell.length_b   1.000
_cell.length_c   1.000
_cell.angle_alpha   90.00
_cell.angle_beta   90.00
_cell.angle_gamma   90.00
#
_symmetry.space_group_name_H-M   'P 1'
#
loop_
_entity.id
_entity.type
_entity.pdbx_description
1 polymer ?
#
loop_
_entity_poly.entity_id
_entity_poly.type
_entity_poly.pdbx_seq_one_letter_code
_entity_poly.pdbx_strand_id
1 'polypeptide(L)' 'MTKRPKRHPGLTDAQTAALIASVANLHNDLVPLMAALKPQCPDYLAIIELSAALARVVRETTGDDPPWMAARVWRG' A
#
# COMPACT_ATOMS: atom_id res chain seq x y z
N MET A 1 2.79 26.77 28.26
CA MET A 1 1.82 26.03 27.43
C MET A 1 2.32 26.03 26.00
N THR A 2 2.94 24.93 25.54
CA THR A 2 3.41 24.80 24.15
C THR A 2 2.19 24.70 23.22
N LYS A 3 2.09 25.60 22.23
CA LYS A 3 1.01 25.59 21.23
C LYS A 3 1.02 24.22 20.54
N ARG A 4 -0.06 23.45 20.72
CA ARG A 4 -0.26 22.19 19.99
C ARG A 4 -0.29 22.52 18.49
N PRO A 5 0.47 21.80 17.64
CA PRO A 5 0.40 22.02 16.20
C PRO A 5 -1.05 21.84 15.73
N LYS A 6 -1.55 22.76 14.89
CA LYS A 6 -2.83 22.58 14.23
C LYS A 6 -2.73 21.36 13.32
N ARG A 7 -3.62 20.39 13.54
CA ARG A 7 -3.71 19.20 12.66
C ARG A 7 -4.41 19.61 11.36
N HIS A 8 -3.88 19.17 10.23
CA HIS A 8 -4.53 19.33 8.94
C HIS A 8 -5.65 18.27 8.79
N PRO A 9 -6.74 18.59 8.08
CA PRO A 9 -7.89 17.70 7.92
C PRO A 9 -7.61 16.48 7.03
N GLY A 10 -6.54 16.52 6.24
CA GLY A 10 -6.15 15.46 5.32
C GLY A 10 -4.71 15.65 4.82
N LEU A 11 -4.26 14.71 4.01
CA LEU A 11 -2.97 14.79 3.32
C LEU A 11 -3.04 15.80 2.18
N THR A 12 -1.95 16.53 1.93
CA THR A 12 -1.80 17.28 0.68
C THR A 12 -1.50 16.33 -0.48
N ASP A 13 -1.70 16.77 -1.72
CA ASP A 13 -1.41 15.95 -2.92
C ASP A 13 0.03 15.40 -2.92
N ALA A 14 1.00 16.22 -2.50
CA ALA A 14 2.39 15.79 -2.37
C ALA A 14 2.59 14.71 -1.30
N GLN A 15 1.87 14.82 -0.17
CA GLN A 15 1.91 13.81 0.90
C GLN A 15 1.20 12.52 0.48
N THR A 16 0.09 12.62 -0.24
CA THR A 16 -0.62 11.48 -0.83
C THR A 16 0.28 10.75 -1.83
N ALA A 17 0.94 11.47 -2.74
CA ALA A 17 1.90 10.89 -3.68
C ALA A 17 3.07 10.17 -2.96
N ALA A 18 3.63 10.80 -1.92
CA ALA A 18 4.69 10.20 -1.12
C ALA A 18 4.22 8.94 -0.37
N LEU A 19 2.98 8.95 0.14
CA LEU A 19 2.38 7.79 0.77
C LEU A 19 2.22 6.63 -0.21
N ILE A 20 1.64 6.89 -1.40
CA ILE A 20 1.46 5.87 -2.45
C ILE A 20 2.81 5.25 -2.83
N ALA A 21 3.84 6.08 -3.04
CA ALA A 21 5.18 5.59 -3.37
C ALA A 21 5.76 4.70 -2.26
N SER A 22 5.61 5.11 -1.00
CA SER A 22 6.08 4.33 0.16
C SER A 22 5.37 2.99 0.28
N VAL A 23 4.05 2.99 0.08
CA VAL A 23 3.21 1.79 0.13
C VAL A 23 3.53 0.84 -1.02
N ALA A 24 3.75 1.36 -2.23
CA ALA A 24 4.14 0.56 -3.39
C ALA A 24 5.52 -0.07 -3.21
N ASN A 25 6.49 0.67 -2.68
CA ASN A 25 7.82 0.13 -2.37
C ASN A 25 7.72 -1.02 -1.36
N LEU A 26 6.97 -0.81 -0.27
CA LEU A 26 6.79 -1.88 0.72
C LEU A 26 6.11 -3.11 0.10
N HIS A 27 5.08 -2.95 -0.73
CA HIS A 27 4.47 -4.08 -1.43
C HIS A 27 5.51 -4.82 -2.30
N ASN A 28 6.34 -4.11 -3.05
CA ASN A 28 7.39 -4.71 -3.88
C ASN A 28 8.41 -5.50 -3.04
N ASP A 29 8.75 -5.03 -1.84
CA ASP A 29 9.63 -5.74 -0.91
C ASP A 29 9.00 -7.04 -0.37
N LEU A 30 7.67 -7.09 -0.27
CA LEU A 30 6.93 -8.27 0.18
C LEU A 30 6.81 -9.35 -0.89
N VAL A 31 6.82 -9.00 -2.18
CA VAL A 31 6.62 -9.96 -3.30
C VAL A 31 7.61 -11.12 -3.28
N PRO A 32 8.94 -10.92 -3.15
CA PRO A 32 9.90 -12.01 -3.05
C PRO A 32 9.66 -12.91 -1.83
N LEU A 33 9.24 -12.33 -0.70
CA LEU A 33 8.93 -13.08 0.52
C LEU A 33 7.73 -14.00 0.30
N MET A 34 6.65 -13.49 -0.32
CA MET A 34 5.48 -14.30 -0.67
C MET A 34 5.84 -15.43 -1.62
N ALA A 35 6.69 -15.18 -2.62
CA ALA A 35 7.10 -16.18 -3.60
C ALA A 35 7.96 -17.31 -3.00
N ALA A 36 8.69 -17.02 -1.92
CA ALA A 36 9.52 -18.01 -1.23
C ALA A 36 8.74 -18.88 -0.22
N LEU A 37 7.50 -18.53 0.11
CA LEU A 37 6.70 -19.16 1.16
C LEU A 37 5.63 -20.10 0.58
N LYS A 38 5.24 -21.11 1.37
CA LYS A 38 4.10 -21.97 1.03
C LYS A 38 2.80 -21.20 1.31
N PRO A 39 1.79 -21.24 0.42
CA PRO A 39 0.54 -20.48 0.61
C PRO A 39 -0.24 -20.77 1.91
N GLN A 40 0.02 -21.92 2.54
CA GLN A 40 -0.68 -22.35 3.75
C GLN A 40 0.09 -21.98 5.04
N CYS A 41 1.32 -21.47 4.94
CA CYS A 41 2.07 -21.14 6.14
C CYS A 41 1.57 -19.83 6.77
N PRO A 42 1.62 -19.71 8.11
CA PRO A 42 1.17 -18.50 8.81
C PRO A 42 1.85 -17.21 8.31
N ASP A 43 3.16 -17.28 7.99
CA ASP A 43 3.92 -16.12 7.50
C ASP A 43 3.40 -15.63 6.14
N TYR A 44 3.03 -16.55 5.24
CA TYR A 44 2.44 -16.19 3.95
C TYR A 44 1.10 -15.48 4.14
N LEU A 45 0.24 -16.03 5.02
CA LEU A 45 -1.06 -15.44 5.32
C LEU A 45 -0.92 -14.03 5.92
N ALA A 46 0.02 -13.85 6.85
CA ALA A 46 0.31 -12.55 7.44
C ALA A 46 0.80 -11.51 6.41
N ILE A 47 1.65 -11.92 5.46
CA ILE A 47 2.14 -11.03 4.40
C ILE A 47 1.00 -10.66 3.43
N ILE A 48 0.11 -11.61 3.11
CA ILE A 48 -1.08 -11.34 2.29
C ILE A 48 -2.01 -10.34 2.98
N GLU A 49 -2.25 -10.50 4.28
CA GLU A 49 -3.06 -9.56 5.08
C GLU A 49 -2.44 -8.16 5.08
N LEU A 50 -1.11 -8.05 5.25
CA LEU A 50 -0.41 -6.77 5.14
C LEU A 50 -0.57 -6.17 3.74
N SER A 51 -0.37 -6.96 2.68
CA SER A 51 -0.55 -6.52 1.30
C SER A 51 -1.98 -6.02 1.02
N ALA A 52 -3.00 -6.68 1.58
CA ALA A 52 -4.39 -6.23 1.48
C ALA A 52 -4.64 -4.92 2.25
N ALA A 53 -4.02 -4.75 3.43
CA ALA A 53 -4.10 -3.50 4.18
C ALA A 53 -3.45 -2.34 3.42
N LEU A 54 -2.31 -2.57 2.77
CA LEU A 54 -1.64 -1.59 1.89
C LEU A 54 -2.54 -1.18 0.72
N ALA A 55 -3.20 -2.15 0.08
CA ALA A 55 -4.15 -1.87 -0.99
C ALA A 55 -5.33 -1.00 -0.51
N ARG A 56 -5.87 -1.29 0.68
CA ARG A 56 -6.93 -0.49 1.29
C ARG A 56 -6.48 0.95 1.56
N VAL A 57 -5.26 1.15 2.07
CA VAL A 57 -4.71 2.50 2.32
C VAL A 57 -4.69 3.33 1.04
N VAL A 58 -4.29 2.76 -0.11
CA VAL A 58 -4.30 3.49 -1.38
C VAL A 58 -5.73 3.89 -1.75
N ARG A 59 -6.67 2.94 -1.74
CA ARG A 59 -8.07 3.21 -2.09
C ARG A 59 -8.73 4.26 -1.20
N GLU A 60 -8.49 4.22 0.11
CA GLU A 60 -9.08 5.17 1.05
C GLU A 60 -8.46 6.58 0.94
N THR A 61 -7.22 6.69 0.48
CA THR A 61 -6.51 7.97 0.38
C THR A 61 -6.61 8.62 -1.00
N THR A 62 -6.78 7.84 -2.07
CA THR A 62 -6.82 8.33 -3.45
C THR A 62 -8.17 8.11 -4.15
N GLY A 63 -8.93 7.10 -3.74
CA GLY A 63 -10.10 6.61 -4.49
C GLY A 63 -9.76 5.67 -5.66
N ASP A 64 -8.48 5.44 -5.93
CA ASP A 64 -7.99 4.63 -7.05
C ASP A 64 -7.53 3.23 -6.60
N ASP A 65 -7.36 2.34 -7.57
CA ASP A 65 -6.73 1.05 -7.32
C ASP A 65 -5.20 1.17 -7.15
N PRO A 66 -4.58 0.30 -6.33
CA PRO A 66 -3.13 0.26 -6.18
C PRO A 66 -2.40 0.00 -7.51
N PRO A 67 -1.19 0.53 -7.70
CA PRO A 67 -0.46 0.42 -8.96
C PRO A 67 -0.10 -1.02 -9.36
N TRP A 68 0.03 -1.94 -8.40
CA TRP A 68 0.27 -3.36 -8.66
C TRP A 68 -1.01 -4.15 -8.98
N MET A 69 -2.18 -3.57 -8.75
CA MET A 69 -3.49 -4.13 -9.12
C MET A 69 -3.99 -3.61 -10.48
N ALA A 70 -3.33 -2.61 -11.06
CA ALA A 70 -3.60 -2.16 -12.41
C ALA A 70 -3.48 -3.36 -13.35
N ALA A 71 -4.62 -3.79 -13.90
CA ALA A 71 -4.67 -4.90 -14.84
C ALA A 71 -3.61 -4.65 -15.91
N ARG A 72 -2.71 -5.63 -16.12
CA ARG A 72 -1.86 -5.65 -17.32
C ARG A 72 -2.83 -5.53 -18.50
N VAL A 73 -2.93 -4.34 -19.08
CA VAL A 73 -3.58 -4.14 -20.36
C VAL A 73 -2.75 -4.98 -21.33
N TRP A 74 -3.17 -6.21 -21.55
CA TRP A 74 -2.77 -6.99 -22.71
C TRP A 74 -3.21 -6.14 -23.90
N ARG A 75 -2.30 -5.35 -24.45
CA ARG A 75 -2.45 -4.87 -25.82
C ARG A 75 -2.36 -6.12 -26.68
N GLY A 76 -3.53 -6.61 -27.10
CA GLY A 76 -3.65 -7.53 -28.23
C GLY A 76 -3.21 -6.86 -29.53
#